data_AF-A0A809XY96-F1
#
_entry.id   AF-A0A809XY96-F1
#
_cell.length_a   1.000
_cell.length_b   1.000
_cell.length_c   1.000
_cell.angle_alpha   90.00
_cell.angle_beta   90.00
_cell.angle_gamma   90.00
#
_symmetry.space_group_name_H-M   'P 1'
#
loop_
_entity.id
_entity.type
_entity.pdbx_description
1 polymer ?
#
loop_
_entity_poly.entity_id
_entity_poly.type
_entity_poly.pdbx_seq_one_letter_code
_entity_poly.pdbx_strand_id
1 'polypeptide(L)'
;MVANTPQMQVTHACGHSAMRVKSQHDTLMEIRIRTARRTLCEACLTAHKAKRDCMVSNSVQRTKEAAAATKLIGSKKQIEWASRIREKWLYIVKRELPTQVLFSFDKVRGADVSPEAIEQAATTVLAVRLAAIDDVVTHSQAAWWIDFRDHLESMVNRLTDVAIKSECSALLNK
;
A
#
# COMPACT_ATOMS: atom_id res chain seq x y z
N MET A 1 25.04 20.93 -38.08
CA MET A 1 23.57 20.89 -38.26
C MET A 1 23.01 19.89 -37.25
N VAL A 2 22.29 20.35 -36.23
CA VAL A 2 21.63 19.44 -35.28
C VAL A 2 20.36 18.94 -35.96
N ALA A 3 20.35 17.68 -36.38
CA ALA A 3 19.15 17.06 -36.94
C ALA A 3 18.06 17.04 -35.85
N ASN A 4 17.02 17.87 -36.03
CA ASN A 4 15.82 17.81 -35.20
C ASN A 4 15.10 16.50 -35.52
N THR A 5 15.39 15.46 -34.73
CA THR A 5 14.68 14.19 -34.82
C THR A 5 13.20 14.46 -34.52
N PRO A 6 12.25 14.02 -35.36
CA PRO A 6 10.83 14.27 -35.13
C PRO A 6 10.43 13.77 -33.73
N GLN A 7 9.75 14.63 -32.97
CA GLN A 7 9.23 14.28 -31.66
C GLN A 7 7.87 13.63 -31.84
N MET A 8 7.69 12.46 -31.26
CA MET A 8 6.41 11.74 -31.25
C MET A 8 5.78 11.83 -29.85
N GLN A 9 4.46 11.77 -29.80
CA GLN A 9 3.70 11.77 -28.56
C GLN A 9 3.12 10.38 -28.33
N VAL A 10 3.37 9.82 -27.15
CA VAL A 10 2.82 8.53 -26.73
C VAL A 10 1.99 8.75 -25.48
N THR A 11 0.70 8.45 -25.54
CA THR A 11 -0.22 8.67 -24.42
C THR A 11 -0.03 7.62 -23.32
N HIS A 12 -0.02 8.05 -22.06
CA HIS A 12 -0.06 7.16 -20.90
C HIS A 12 -1.37 6.36 -20.85
N ALA A 13 -1.37 5.27 -20.07
CA ALA A 13 -2.54 4.41 -19.90
C ALA A 13 -3.79 5.17 -19.42
N CYS A 14 -3.61 6.23 -18.63
CA CYS A 14 -4.69 7.05 -18.11
C CYS A 14 -5.29 8.05 -19.11
N GLY A 15 -4.72 8.21 -20.32
CA GLY A 15 -5.22 9.16 -21.32
C GLY A 15 -4.94 10.65 -21.04
N HIS A 16 -4.66 11.03 -19.78
CA HIS A 16 -4.53 12.43 -19.36
C HIS A 16 -3.32 13.19 -19.92
N SER A 17 -2.22 12.50 -20.25
CA SER A 17 -1.03 13.16 -20.79
C SER A 17 -0.27 12.25 -21.74
N ALA A 18 0.51 12.88 -22.61
CA ALA A 18 1.41 12.21 -23.54
C ALA A 18 2.88 12.43 -23.17
N MET A 19 3.64 11.35 -23.20
CA MET A 19 5.09 11.36 -23.09
C MET A 19 5.68 11.81 -24.44
N ARG A 20 6.50 12.87 -24.41
CA ARG A 20 7.29 13.27 -25.58
C ARG A 20 8.48 12.34 -25.71
N VAL A 21 8.57 11.63 -26.82
CA VAL A 21 9.65 10.71 -27.11
C VAL A 21 10.36 11.14 -28.40
N LYS A 22 11.68 11.05 -28.40
CA LYS A 22 12.45 11.19 -29.65
C LYS A 22 12.14 9.98 -30.52
N SER A 23 11.89 10.18 -31.81
CA SER A 23 11.80 9.06 -32.75
C SER A 23 13.10 8.25 -32.70
N GLN A 24 12.98 6.93 -32.52
CA GLN A 24 14.10 5.97 -32.52
C GLN A 24 13.74 4.79 -33.44
N HIS A 25 14.66 3.83 -33.59
CA HIS A 25 14.36 2.56 -34.27
C HIS A 25 13.10 1.89 -33.70
N ASP A 26 12.35 1.21 -34.57
CA ASP A 26 11.02 0.65 -34.32
C ASP A 26 10.93 -0.14 -33.01
N THR A 27 11.90 -1.01 -32.72
CA THR A 27 11.94 -1.80 -31.48
C THR A 27 11.97 -0.93 -30.21
N LEU A 28 12.73 0.16 -30.20
CA LEU A 28 12.77 1.08 -29.05
C LEU A 28 11.48 1.87 -28.93
N MET A 29 10.86 2.23 -30.06
CA MET A 29 9.55 2.89 -30.07
C MET A 29 8.45 1.97 -29.54
N GLU A 30 8.43 0.71 -29.93
CA GLU A 30 7.51 -0.29 -29.39
C GLU A 30 7.66 -0.46 -27.88
N ILE A 31 8.90 -0.49 -27.37
CA ILE A 31 9.15 -0.55 -25.92
C ILE A 31 8.55 0.67 -25.22
N ARG A 32 8.74 1.89 -25.76
CA ARG A 32 8.16 3.11 -25.15
C ARG A 32 6.64 3.12 -25.21
N ILE A 33 6.05 2.70 -26.32
CA ILE A 33 4.59 2.58 -26.46
C ILE A 33 4.03 1.58 -25.45
N ARG A 34 4.69 0.42 -25.30
CA ARG A 34 4.31 -0.60 -24.31
C ARG A 34 4.41 -0.08 -22.89
N THR A 35 5.49 0.64 -22.57
CA THR A 35 5.68 1.26 -21.25
C THR A 35 4.60 2.30 -20.96
N ALA A 36 4.28 3.18 -21.91
CA ALA A 36 3.24 4.19 -21.74
C ALA A 36 1.85 3.55 -21.50
N ARG A 37 1.53 2.47 -22.22
CA ARG A 37 0.29 1.69 -22.01
C ARG A 37 0.20 1.01 -20.64
N ARG A 38 1.33 0.80 -19.96
CA ARG A 38 1.42 0.13 -18.65
C ARG A 38 1.68 1.09 -17.49
N THR A 39 1.79 2.39 -17.75
CA THR A 39 2.11 3.38 -16.72
C THR A 39 1.10 4.51 -16.71
N LEU A 40 0.70 4.89 -15.50
CA LEU A 40 -0.05 6.13 -15.28
C LEU A 40 0.87 7.34 -15.44
N CYS A 41 0.29 8.50 -15.76
CA CYS A 41 1.04 9.74 -15.70
C CYS A 41 1.39 10.12 -14.26
N GLU A 42 2.38 11.00 -14.09
CA GLU A 42 2.85 11.46 -12.78
C GLU A 42 1.74 12.08 -11.92
N ALA A 43 0.82 12.83 -12.52
CA ALA A 43 -0.32 13.41 -11.81
C ALA A 43 -1.24 12.34 -11.21
N CYS A 44 -1.56 11.29 -11.97
CA CYS A 44 -2.37 10.17 -11.48
C CYS A 44 -1.65 9.39 -10.38
N LEU A 45 -0.35 9.10 -10.56
CA LEU A 45 0.46 8.43 -9.53
C LEU A 45 0.50 9.25 -8.24
N THR A 46 0.65 10.57 -8.36
CA THR A 46 0.64 11.49 -7.23
C THR A 46 -0.71 11.53 -6.53
N ALA A 47 -1.81 11.52 -7.28
CA ALA A 47 -3.15 11.47 -6.70
C ALA A 47 -3.40 10.16 -5.91
N HIS A 48 -3.02 9.01 -6.47
CA HIS A 48 -3.10 7.72 -5.77
C HIS A 48 -2.22 7.68 -4.52
N LYS A 49 -0.99 8.22 -4.62
CA LYS A 49 -0.09 8.35 -3.48
C LYS A 49 -0.69 9.24 -2.39
N ALA A 50 -1.19 10.42 -2.74
CA ALA A 50 -1.82 11.35 -1.79
C ALA A 50 -3.05 10.74 -1.11
N LYS A 51 -3.86 9.97 -1.85
CA LYS A 51 -4.99 9.21 -1.29
C LYS A 51 -4.52 8.22 -0.23
N ARG A 52 -3.48 7.43 -0.52
CA ARG A 52 -2.90 6.47 0.44
C ARG A 52 -2.26 7.16 1.64
N ASP A 53 -1.52 8.23 1.42
CA ASP A 53 -0.89 9.01 2.49
C ASP A 53 -1.95 9.60 3.44
N CYS A 54 -3.06 10.10 2.90
CA CYS A 54 -4.21 10.55 3.67
C CYS A 54 -4.84 9.42 4.50
N MET A 55 -5.03 8.23 3.91
CA MET A 55 -5.54 7.05 4.62
C MET A 55 -4.63 6.64 5.79
N VAL A 56 -3.31 6.61 5.57
CA VAL A 56 -2.34 6.28 6.62
C VAL A 56 -2.37 7.34 7.72
N SER A 57 -2.36 8.63 7.36
CA SER A 57 -2.42 9.71 8.35
C SER A 57 -3.67 9.62 9.23
N ASN A 58 -4.84 9.45 8.61
CA ASN A 58 -6.11 9.32 9.31
C ASN A 58 -6.14 8.06 10.20
N SER A 59 -5.67 6.92 9.70
CA SER A 59 -5.61 5.70 10.50
C SER A 59 -4.66 5.88 11.68
N VAL A 60 -3.44 6.38 11.48
CA VAL A 60 -2.49 6.62 12.59
C VAL A 60 -3.09 7.51 13.67
N GLN A 61 -3.84 8.55 13.30
CA GLN A 61 -4.52 9.41 14.26
C GLN A 61 -5.61 8.63 15.03
N ARG A 62 -6.50 7.92 14.33
CA ARG A 62 -7.52 7.07 14.96
C ARG A 62 -6.92 5.99 15.85
N THR A 63 -5.84 5.34 15.42
CA THR A 63 -5.16 4.30 16.18
C THR A 63 -4.58 4.87 17.48
N LYS A 64 -4.01 6.09 17.46
CA LYS A 64 -3.55 6.77 18.67
C LYS A 64 -4.70 7.11 19.61
N GLU A 65 -5.81 7.62 19.08
CA GLU A 65 -7.01 7.95 19.86
C GLU A 65 -7.64 6.71 20.48
N ALA A 66 -7.80 5.64 19.69
CA ALA A 66 -8.25 4.33 20.15
C ALA A 66 -7.29 3.76 21.20
N ALA A 67 -5.97 4.00 21.02
CA ALA A 67 -4.97 3.59 21.99
C ALA A 67 -5.16 4.27 23.35
N ALA A 68 -5.34 5.59 23.33
CA ALA A 68 -5.60 6.37 24.54
C ALA A 68 -6.95 6.04 25.19
N ALA A 69 -7.98 5.76 24.39
CA ALA A 69 -9.32 5.46 24.88
C ALA A 69 -9.44 4.04 25.49
N THR A 70 -8.73 3.08 24.92
CA THR A 70 -8.79 1.68 25.38
C THR A 70 -7.91 1.50 26.62
N LYS A 71 -8.54 1.53 27.79
CA LYS A 71 -7.89 1.22 29.07
C LYS A 71 -7.58 -0.27 29.15
N LEU A 72 -6.34 -0.60 29.50
CA LEU A 72 -5.92 -1.98 29.71
C LEU A 72 -6.47 -2.52 31.04
N ILE A 73 -6.97 -3.75 31.00
CA ILE A 73 -7.56 -4.47 32.12
C ILE A 73 -6.61 -5.61 32.53
N GLY A 74 -6.26 -5.68 33.81
CA GLY A 74 -5.38 -6.70 34.36
C GLY A 74 -4.75 -6.26 35.67
N SER A 75 -3.80 -7.04 36.18
CA SER A 75 -2.98 -6.61 37.33
C SER A 75 -2.10 -5.42 36.97
N LYS A 76 -1.68 -4.63 37.97
CA LYS A 76 -0.79 -3.47 37.76
C LYS A 76 0.46 -3.83 36.93
N LYS A 77 1.09 -4.98 37.23
CA LYS A 77 2.26 -5.48 36.49
C LYS A 77 1.93 -5.84 35.04
N GLN A 78 0.80 -6.50 34.79
CA GLN A 78 0.38 -6.85 33.43
C GLN A 78 0.06 -5.59 32.62
N ILE A 79 -0.64 -4.63 33.20
CA ILE A 79 -0.98 -3.37 32.53
C ILE A 79 0.29 -2.61 32.12
N GLU A 80 1.26 -2.48 33.03
CA GLU A 80 2.52 -1.80 32.72
C GLU A 80 3.27 -2.50 31.58
N TRP A 81 3.36 -3.82 31.61
CA TRP A 81 4.05 -4.57 30.57
C TRP A 81 3.33 -4.51 29.22
N ALA A 82 2.02 -4.75 29.20
CA ALA A 82 1.19 -4.67 28.01
C ALA A 82 1.23 -3.27 27.38
N SER A 83 1.32 -2.20 28.18
CA SER A 83 1.46 -0.83 27.67
C SER A 83 2.75 -0.66 26.86
N ARG A 84 3.88 -1.19 27.37
CA ARG A 84 5.17 -1.14 26.65
C ARG A 84 5.14 -1.97 25.36
N ILE A 85 4.49 -3.13 25.38
CA ILE A 85 4.30 -3.97 24.18
C ILE A 85 3.51 -3.21 23.13
N ARG A 86 2.37 -2.62 23.52
CA ARG A 86 1.49 -1.85 22.63
C ARG A 86 2.21 -0.65 22.01
N GLU A 87 2.93 0.13 22.80
CA GLU A 87 3.70 1.28 22.31
C GLU A 87 4.78 0.87 21.31
N LYS A 88 5.58 -0.16 21.65
CA LYS A 88 6.61 -0.69 20.75
C LYS A 88 6.02 -1.20 19.44
N TRP A 89 4.90 -1.93 19.51
CA TRP A 89 4.26 -2.50 18.34
C TRP A 89 3.70 -1.41 17.41
N LEU A 90 3.03 -0.39 17.96
CA LEU A 90 2.54 0.76 17.18
C LEU A 90 3.67 1.51 16.46
N TYR A 91 4.84 1.62 17.10
CA TYR A 91 6.01 2.23 16.49
C TYR A 91 6.50 1.44 15.27
N ILE A 92 6.62 0.11 15.39
CA ILE A 92 7.07 -0.78 14.30
C ILE A 92 6.10 -0.72 13.12
N VAL A 93 4.80 -0.89 13.40
CA VAL A 93 3.75 -0.90 12.39
C VAL A 93 3.73 0.41 11.59
N LYS A 94 3.84 1.57 12.25
CA LYS A 94 3.87 2.88 11.58
C LYS A 94 5.01 2.99 10.57
N ARG A 95 6.18 2.43 10.87
CA ARG A 95 7.36 2.49 10.01
C ARG A 95 7.22 1.60 8.77
N GLU A 96 6.55 0.46 8.88
CA GLU A 96 6.55 -0.59 7.86
C GLU A 96 5.30 -0.60 6.95
N LEU A 97 4.26 0.12 7.37
CA LEU A 97 2.96 0.23 6.67
C LEU A 97 3.03 0.50 5.15
N PRO A 98 3.80 1.49 4.65
CA PRO A 98 3.79 1.84 3.23
C PRO A 98 4.54 0.84 2.34
N THR A 99 5.53 0.14 2.91
CA THR A 99 6.54 -0.58 2.14
C THR A 99 6.02 -1.93 1.64
N GLN A 100 5.34 -2.70 2.49
CA GLN A 100 4.93 -4.07 2.16
C GLN A 100 3.84 -4.15 1.07
N VAL A 101 2.91 -3.20 1.07
CA VAL A 101 1.75 -3.22 0.15
C VAL A 101 2.18 -2.92 -1.30
N LEU A 102 3.15 -2.02 -1.49
CA LEU A 102 3.54 -1.56 -2.83
C LEU A 102 4.32 -2.61 -3.63
N PHE A 103 5.20 -3.39 -3.00
CA PHE A 103 5.98 -4.44 -3.66
C PHE A 103 5.16 -5.69 -4.02
N SER A 104 4.00 -5.86 -3.38
CA SER A 104 3.19 -7.08 -3.52
C SER A 104 2.53 -7.24 -4.89
N PHE A 105 2.48 -6.17 -5.70
CA PHE A 105 1.83 -6.15 -7.02
C PHE A 105 2.80 -6.21 -8.21
N ASP A 106 4.10 -6.37 -7.98
CA ASP A 106 5.11 -6.38 -9.06
C ASP A 106 4.85 -7.49 -10.10
N LYS A 107 4.34 -8.65 -9.65
CA LYS A 107 3.94 -9.76 -10.54
C LYS A 107 2.78 -9.40 -11.47
N VAL A 108 1.86 -8.55 -11.01
CA VAL A 108 0.70 -8.11 -11.80
C VAL A 108 1.07 -6.99 -12.76
N ARG A 109 2.07 -6.16 -12.42
CA ARG A 109 2.61 -5.10 -13.31
C ARG A 109 3.22 -5.67 -14.61
N GLY A 110 3.54 -6.97 -14.66
CA GLY A 110 3.99 -7.68 -15.86
C GLY A 110 2.88 -8.19 -16.78
N ALA A 111 1.64 -8.31 -16.28
CA ALA A 111 0.48 -8.78 -17.03
C ALA A 111 -0.20 -7.65 -17.82
N ASP A 112 -1.16 -7.98 -18.69
CA ASP A 112 -1.95 -7.00 -19.44
C ASP A 112 -3.09 -6.40 -18.58
N VAL A 113 -2.70 -5.86 -17.43
CA VAL A 113 -3.62 -5.30 -16.43
C VAL A 113 -3.50 -3.78 -16.44
N SER A 114 -4.65 -3.10 -16.37
CA SER A 114 -4.68 -1.64 -16.27
C SER A 114 -3.92 -1.16 -15.04
N PRO A 115 -2.97 -0.21 -15.17
CA PRO A 115 -2.21 0.29 -14.03
C PRO A 115 -3.10 1.04 -13.02
N GLU A 116 -4.25 1.57 -13.44
CA GLU A 116 -5.25 2.15 -12.54
C GLU A 116 -5.85 1.07 -11.61
N ALA A 117 -6.12 -0.11 -12.15
CA ALA A 117 -6.63 -1.23 -11.37
C ALA A 117 -5.59 -1.73 -10.34
N ILE A 118 -4.30 -1.69 -10.70
CA ILE A 118 -3.20 -2.03 -9.79
C ILE A 118 -3.13 -1.02 -8.63
N GLU A 119 -3.20 0.28 -8.90
CA GLU A 119 -3.16 1.30 -7.84
C GLU A 119 -4.40 1.26 -6.93
N GLN A 120 -5.57 0.91 -7.47
CA GLN A 120 -6.79 0.71 -6.70
C GLN A 120 -6.72 -0.57 -5.84
N ALA A 121 -6.16 -1.66 -6.35
CA ALA A 121 -5.90 -2.88 -5.59
C ALA A 121 -4.92 -2.63 -4.43
N ALA A 122 -3.83 -1.90 -4.68
CA ALA A 122 -2.87 -1.51 -3.65
C ALA A 122 -3.55 -0.66 -2.55
N THR A 123 -4.42 0.27 -2.94
CA THR A 123 -5.23 1.07 -2.00
C THR A 123 -6.16 0.19 -1.16
N THR A 124 -6.76 -0.84 -1.75
CA THR A 124 -7.68 -1.78 -1.07
C THR A 124 -6.93 -2.64 -0.05
N VAL A 125 -5.78 -3.21 -0.43
CA VAL A 125 -4.92 -3.97 0.50
C VAL A 125 -4.46 -3.10 1.66
N LEU A 126 -4.08 -1.84 1.39
CA LEU A 126 -3.71 -0.90 2.45
C LEU A 126 -4.87 -0.67 3.42
N ALA A 127 -6.11 -0.51 2.92
CA ALA A 127 -7.29 -0.36 3.78
C ALA A 127 -7.49 -1.56 4.71
N VAL A 128 -7.35 -2.79 4.18
CA VAL A 128 -7.46 -4.02 4.99
C VAL A 128 -6.37 -4.08 6.06
N ARG A 129 -5.13 -3.74 5.70
CA ARG A 129 -4.03 -3.72 6.66
C ARG A 129 -4.27 -2.72 7.79
N LEU A 130 -4.72 -1.51 7.47
CA LEU A 130 -5.03 -0.48 8.45
C LEU A 130 -6.19 -0.90 9.37
N ALA A 131 -7.23 -1.53 8.83
CA ALA A 131 -8.34 -2.07 9.63
C ALA A 131 -7.86 -3.18 10.59
N ALA A 132 -7.02 -4.10 10.13
CA ALA A 132 -6.44 -5.15 10.97
C ALA A 132 -5.60 -4.58 12.13
N ILE A 133 -4.91 -3.46 11.91
CA ILE A 133 -4.17 -2.76 12.96
C ILE A 133 -5.12 -2.13 13.96
N ASP A 134 -6.14 -1.43 13.48
CA ASP A 134 -7.17 -0.81 14.33
C ASP A 134 -7.82 -1.90 15.23
N ASP A 135 -8.15 -3.07 14.69
CA ASP A 135 -8.71 -4.20 15.45
C ASP A 135 -7.79 -4.69 16.58
N VAL A 136 -6.49 -4.91 16.29
CA VAL A 136 -5.51 -5.30 17.32
C VAL A 136 -5.46 -4.26 18.44
N VAL A 137 -5.49 -2.97 18.09
CA VAL A 137 -5.38 -1.88 19.07
C VAL A 137 -6.58 -1.79 19.98
N THR A 138 -7.78 -2.19 19.56
CA THR A 138 -8.97 -2.17 20.43
C THR A 138 -8.96 -3.22 21.55
N HIS A 139 -8.00 -4.14 21.57
CA HIS A 139 -7.92 -5.16 22.62
C HIS A 139 -7.60 -4.54 23.98
N SER A 140 -8.49 -4.73 24.96
CA SER A 140 -8.37 -4.15 26.31
C SER A 140 -7.70 -5.06 27.33
N GLN A 141 -7.56 -6.36 27.07
CA GLN A 141 -7.01 -7.30 28.05
C GLN A 141 -5.48 -7.28 28.06
N ALA A 142 -4.87 -6.93 29.19
CA ALA A 142 -3.41 -6.87 29.31
C ALA A 142 -2.74 -8.24 29.11
N ALA A 143 -3.37 -9.33 29.60
CA ALA A 143 -2.89 -10.68 29.38
C ALA A 143 -2.80 -11.04 27.90
N TRP A 144 -3.81 -10.67 27.11
CA TRP A 144 -3.83 -10.91 25.66
C TRP A 144 -2.63 -10.25 24.95
N TRP A 145 -2.34 -8.99 25.26
CA TRP A 145 -1.17 -8.31 24.68
C TRP A 145 0.14 -9.00 25.02
N ILE A 146 0.25 -9.59 26.20
CA ILE A 146 1.44 -10.31 26.66
C ILE A 146 1.56 -11.67 25.95
N ASP A 147 0.47 -12.43 25.90
CA ASP A 147 0.42 -13.78 25.34
C ASP A 147 0.64 -13.76 23.83
N PHE A 148 0.07 -12.77 23.13
CA PHE A 148 0.14 -12.66 21.67
C PHE A 148 1.23 -11.72 21.16
N ARG A 149 2.09 -11.15 22.02
CA ARG A 149 3.11 -10.15 21.66
C ARG A 149 3.97 -10.52 20.46
N ASP A 150 4.32 -11.80 20.34
CA ASP A 150 5.19 -12.35 19.29
C ASP A 150 4.41 -12.74 18.01
N HIS A 151 3.08 -12.67 18.06
CA HIS A 151 2.17 -13.04 16.97
C HIS A 151 1.39 -11.86 16.38
N LEU A 152 1.41 -10.68 17.01
CA LEU A 152 0.67 -9.50 16.57
C LEU A 152 0.93 -9.14 15.10
N GLU A 153 2.19 -9.17 14.68
CA GLU A 153 2.56 -8.88 13.29
C GLU A 153 2.01 -9.95 12.34
N SER A 154 2.13 -11.23 12.71
CA SER A 154 1.59 -12.34 11.91
C SER A 154 0.07 -12.24 11.73
N MET A 155 -0.66 -11.79 12.75
CA MET A 155 -2.11 -11.58 12.67
C MET A 155 -2.48 -10.55 11.60
N VAL A 156 -1.80 -9.40 11.59
CA VAL A 156 -2.00 -8.34 10.59
C VAL A 156 -1.54 -8.78 9.20
N ASN A 157 -0.37 -9.42 9.11
CA ASN A 157 0.19 -9.89 7.85
C ASN A 157 -0.70 -10.95 7.21
N ARG A 158 -1.28 -11.87 7.98
CA ARG A 158 -2.22 -12.89 7.45
C ARG A 158 -3.40 -12.25 6.73
N LEU A 159 -4.03 -11.24 7.33
CA LEU A 159 -5.16 -10.53 6.70
C LEU A 159 -4.71 -9.74 5.46
N THR A 160 -3.52 -9.14 5.54
CA THR A 160 -2.90 -8.43 4.40
C THR A 160 -2.63 -9.39 3.24
N ASP A 161 -2.06 -10.57 3.50
CA ASP A 161 -1.73 -11.58 2.50
C ASP A 161 -2.98 -12.16 1.83
N VAL A 162 -4.06 -12.36 2.59
CA VAL A 162 -5.36 -12.78 2.03
C VAL A 162 -5.89 -11.71 1.08
N ALA A 163 -5.83 -10.44 1.45
CA ALA A 163 -6.24 -9.34 0.58
C ALA A 163 -5.38 -9.25 -0.68
N ILE A 164 -4.05 -9.37 -0.56
CA ILE A 164 -3.13 -9.41 -1.70
C ILE A 164 -3.49 -10.54 -2.66
N LYS A 165 -3.68 -11.76 -2.15
CA LYS A 165 -4.04 -12.92 -2.98
C LYS A 165 -5.38 -12.71 -3.69
N SER A 166 -6.37 -12.17 -2.97
CA SER A 166 -7.69 -11.86 -3.52
C SER A 166 -7.60 -10.85 -4.66
N GLU A 167 -6.95 -9.70 -4.41
CA GLU A 167 -6.80 -8.63 -5.41
C GLU A 167 -5.97 -9.09 -6.62
N CYS A 168 -4.84 -9.78 -6.40
CA CYS A 168 -4.04 -10.34 -7.48
C CYS A 168 -4.83 -11.34 -8.34
N SER A 169 -5.63 -12.21 -7.71
CA SER A 169 -6.48 -13.15 -8.45
C SER A 169 -7.56 -12.43 -9.26
N ALA A 170 -8.18 -11.39 -8.69
CA ALA A 170 -9.19 -10.58 -9.36
C ALA A 170 -8.63 -9.76 -10.53
N LEU A 171 -7.34 -9.39 -10.47
CA LEU A 171 -6.67 -8.68 -11.57
C LEU A 171 -6.25 -9.63 -12.70
N LEU A 172 -5.88 -10.87 -12.40
CA LEU A 172 -5.35 -11.83 -13.37
C LEU A 172 -6.43 -12.71 -14.04
N ASN A 173 -7.59 -12.88 -13.41
CA ASN A 173 -8.69 -13.72 -13.92
C ASN A 173 -9.84 -12.92 -14.55
N LYS A 174 -9.59 -11.66 -14.96
CA LYS A 174 -10.51 -10.85 -15.77
C LYS A 174 -10.24 -11.06 -17.25
#